data_AF-G7W5H7-F1
#
_entry.id   AF-G7W5H7-F1
#
_cell.length_a   1.000
_cell.length_b   1.000
_cell.length_c   1.000
_cell.angle_alpha   90.00
_cell.angle_beta   90.00
_cell.angle_gamma   90.00
#
_symmetry.space_group_name_H-M   'P 1'
#
loop_
_entity.id
_entity.type
_entity.pdbx_description
1 polymer ?
#
loop_
_entity_poly.entity_id
_entity_poly.type
_entity_poly.pdbx_seq_one_letter_code
_entity_poly.pdbx_strand_id
1 'polypeptide(L)'
;MVDVLKESIENKLKEYGLPKFEDLRPNIQEHLLKIQNVINDIVETRKKCIDIYKQSNINVNSVVERVRSFQQENSEKRNMSRQTIYNNREILETYILKYQEEVEKTDIFKQVAKEMEIKNSEISGLNKIILQMRDRDLDEQIYLNKIDQLERENKNLIDQIQKLNELSAINHMNLNELQQKIRIYEKNLAKKVTSISN
;
A
#
# COMPACT_ATOMS: atom_id res chain seq x y z
N MET A 1 -46.60 22.48 14.48
CA MET A 1 -46.07 21.53 13.46
C MET A 1 -47.12 20.50 13.07
N VAL A 2 -47.81 19.88 14.03
CA VAL A 2 -48.97 19.00 13.78
C VAL A 2 -50.15 19.74 13.12
N ASP A 3 -50.37 21.01 13.47
CA ASP A 3 -51.51 21.78 12.92
C ASP A 3 -51.35 22.14 11.44
N VAL A 4 -50.12 22.42 10.98
CA VAL A 4 -49.81 22.69 9.57
C VAL A 4 -49.96 21.43 8.70
N LEU A 5 -49.61 20.26 9.27
CA LEU A 5 -49.81 18.97 8.62
C LEU A 5 -51.29 18.66 8.44
N LYS A 6 -52.08 18.87 9.49
CA LYS A 6 -53.53 18.70 9.46
C LYS A 6 -54.18 19.65 8.45
N GLU A 7 -53.77 20.91 8.40
CA GLU A 7 -54.29 21.88 7.44
C GLU A 7 -54.00 21.48 5.98
N SER A 8 -52.80 20.95 5.70
CA SER A 8 -52.47 20.43 4.36
C SER A 8 -53.29 19.20 3.96
N ILE A 9 -53.55 18.31 4.92
CA ILE A 9 -54.41 17.13 4.70
C ILE A 9 -55.86 17.56 4.50
N GLU A 10 -56.35 18.49 5.32
CA GLU A 10 -57.73 19.00 5.27
C GLU A 10 -58.03 19.66 3.92
N ASN A 11 -57.09 20.45 3.39
CA ASN A 11 -57.22 21.06 2.07
C ASN A 11 -57.33 20.00 0.96
N LYS A 12 -56.52 18.94 1.01
CA LYS A 12 -56.60 17.83 0.05
C LYS A 12 -57.91 17.06 0.19
N LEU A 13 -58.33 16.72 1.41
CA LEU A 13 -59.59 16.02 1.64
C LEU A 13 -60.77 16.83 1.06
N LYS A 14 -60.76 18.16 1.27
CA LYS A 14 -61.74 19.08 0.71
C LYS A 14 -61.73 19.12 -0.83
N GLU A 15 -60.55 19.15 -1.46
CA GLU A 15 -60.40 19.11 -2.92
C GLU A 15 -61.01 17.83 -3.54
N TYR A 16 -60.89 16.69 -2.84
CA TYR A 16 -61.44 15.40 -3.28
C TYR A 16 -62.88 15.13 -2.79
N GLY A 17 -63.51 16.09 -2.10
CA GLY A 17 -64.87 15.93 -1.57
C GLY A 17 -65.00 14.86 -0.47
N LEU A 18 -63.93 14.62 0.28
CA LEU A 18 -63.87 13.62 1.36
C LEU A 18 -64.27 14.22 2.71
N PRO A 19 -64.67 13.37 3.70
CA PRO A 19 -64.98 13.81 5.05
C PRO A 19 -63.81 14.54 5.71
N LYS A 20 -64.11 15.42 6.68
CA LYS A 20 -63.08 16.17 7.42
C LYS A 20 -62.13 15.21 8.12
N PHE A 21 -60.88 15.63 8.29
CA PHE A 21 -59.86 14.80 8.90
C PHE A 21 -60.28 14.26 10.27
N GLU A 22 -60.92 15.09 11.10
CA GLU A 22 -61.38 14.73 12.45
C GLU A 22 -62.50 13.69 12.46
N ASP A 23 -63.28 13.59 11.38
CA ASP A 23 -64.39 12.64 11.22
C ASP A 23 -63.92 11.25 10.76
N LEU A 24 -62.65 11.13 10.35
CA LEU A 24 -62.05 9.86 9.91
C LEU A 24 -61.71 8.95 11.10
N ARG A 25 -61.64 7.64 10.86
CA ARG A 25 -61.20 6.68 11.90
C ARG A 25 -59.74 6.98 12.33
N PRO A 26 -59.38 6.81 13.61
CA PRO A 26 -58.05 7.15 14.13
C PRO A 26 -56.88 6.51 13.36
N ASN A 27 -57.04 5.26 12.92
CA ASN A 27 -56.03 4.57 12.11
C ASN A 27 -55.83 5.19 10.73
N ILE A 28 -56.89 5.74 10.13
CA ILE A 28 -56.82 6.45 8.84
C ILE A 28 -56.16 7.82 9.04
N GLN A 29 -56.50 8.54 10.12
CA GLN A 29 -55.87 9.80 10.47
C GLN A 29 -54.35 9.65 10.64
N GLU A 30 -53.92 8.64 11.40
CA GLU A 30 -52.50 8.34 11.60
C GLU A 30 -51.79 8.00 10.28
N HIS A 31 -52.45 7.23 9.41
CA HIS A 31 -51.90 6.87 8.10
C HIS A 31 -51.74 8.09 7.17
N LEU A 32 -52.75 8.97 7.12
CA LEU A 32 -52.69 10.21 6.33
C LEU A 32 -51.59 11.16 6.84
N LEU A 33 -51.38 11.24 8.16
CA LEU A 33 -50.28 12.00 8.74
C LEU A 33 -48.92 11.44 8.33
N LYS A 34 -48.75 10.11 8.34
CA LYS A 34 -47.52 9.44 7.86
C LYS A 34 -47.26 9.73 6.39
N ILE A 35 -48.28 9.61 5.54
CA ILE A 35 -48.17 9.93 4.11
C ILE A 35 -47.78 11.40 3.91
N GLN A 36 -48.41 12.33 4.61
CA GLN A 36 -48.13 13.75 4.46
C GLN A 36 -46.71 14.12 4.92
N ASN A 37 -46.19 13.46 5.96
CA ASN A 37 -44.79 13.60 6.37
C ASN A 37 -43.83 13.16 5.25
N VAL A 38 -44.06 11.99 4.66
CA VAL A 38 -43.24 11.51 3.52
C VAL A 38 -43.29 12.47 2.34
N ILE A 39 -44.47 13.02 2.03
CA ILE A 39 -44.62 14.02 0.96
C ILE A 39 -43.80 15.29 1.28
N ASN A 40 -43.85 15.77 2.52
CA ASN A 40 -43.10 16.95 2.93
C ASN A 40 -41.58 16.71 2.85
N ASP A 41 -41.09 15.54 3.28
CA ASP A 41 -39.69 15.15 3.19
C ASP A 41 -39.20 15.10 1.73
N ILE A 42 -40.04 14.59 0.82
CA ILE A 42 -39.76 14.58 -0.62
C ILE A 42 -39.70 16.01 -1.18
N VAL A 43 -40.66 16.86 -0.81
CA VAL A 43 -40.70 18.27 -1.26
C VAL A 43 -39.48 19.05 -0.75
N GLU A 44 -39.07 18.81 0.50
CA GLU A 44 -37.90 19.48 1.09
C GLU A 44 -36.60 19.00 0.46
N THR A 45 -36.44 17.68 0.26
CA THR A 45 -35.31 17.11 -0.48
C THR A 45 -35.22 17.70 -1.88
N ARG A 46 -36.35 17.80 -2.59
CA ARG A 46 -36.41 18.42 -3.92
C ARG A 46 -35.95 19.87 -3.90
N LYS A 47 -36.37 20.67 -2.91
CA LYS A 47 -35.91 22.07 -2.77
C LYS A 47 -34.39 22.12 -2.57
N LYS A 48 -33.85 21.29 -1.68
CA LYS A 48 -32.39 21.19 -1.45
C LYS A 48 -31.62 20.83 -2.73
N CYS A 49 -32.10 19.86 -3.50
CA CYS A 49 -31.49 19.51 -4.78
C CYS A 49 -31.55 20.65 -5.81
N ILE A 50 -32.68 21.38 -5.89
CA ILE A 50 -32.80 22.55 -6.77
C ILE A 50 -31.84 23.66 -6.36
N ASP A 51 -31.67 23.90 -5.05
CA ASP A 51 -30.76 24.92 -4.55
C ASP A 51 -29.30 24.54 -4.82
N ILE A 52 -28.92 23.26 -4.63
CA ILE A 52 -27.61 22.73 -5.04
C ILE A 52 -27.40 22.91 -6.55
N TYR A 53 -28.43 22.64 -7.37
CA TYR A 53 -28.36 22.84 -8.81
C TYR A 53 -28.18 24.32 -9.19
N LYS A 54 -28.91 25.24 -8.57
CA LYS A 54 -28.76 26.69 -8.80
C LYS A 54 -27.39 27.22 -8.38
N GLN A 55 -26.80 26.64 -7.35
CA GLN A 55 -25.50 27.04 -6.80
C GLN A 55 -24.32 26.38 -7.52
N SER A 56 -24.55 25.27 -8.22
CA SER A 56 -23.52 24.63 -9.00
C SER A 56 -23.36 25.36 -10.33
N ASN A 57 -22.12 25.75 -10.67
CA ASN A 57 -21.74 26.37 -11.95
C ASN A 57 -21.83 25.38 -13.12
N ILE A 58 -22.91 24.61 -13.19
CA ILE A 58 -23.18 23.66 -14.27
C ILE A 58 -23.47 24.51 -15.51
N ASN A 59 -22.55 24.49 -16.46
CA ASN A 59 -22.70 25.18 -17.73
C ASN A 59 -23.86 24.54 -18.51
N VAL A 60 -25.02 25.18 -18.49
CA VAL A 60 -26.25 24.70 -19.15
C VAL A 60 -26.05 24.48 -20.65
N ASN A 61 -25.06 25.13 -21.30
CA ASN A 61 -24.72 24.88 -22.70
C ASN A 61 -24.12 23.48 -22.90
N SER A 62 -23.30 22.97 -21.97
CA SER A 62 -22.70 21.63 -22.09
C SER A 62 -23.73 20.51 -21.94
N VAL A 63 -24.75 20.73 -21.11
CA VAL A 63 -25.89 19.80 -20.93
C VAL A 63 -26.73 19.74 -22.20
N VAL A 64 -27.06 20.89 -22.80
CA VAL A 64 -27.83 20.97 -24.05
C VAL A 64 -27.07 20.37 -25.23
N GLU A 65 -25.76 20.59 -25.32
CA GLU A 65 -24.93 19.97 -26.35
C GLU A 65 -24.87 18.45 -26.19
N ARG A 66 -24.66 17.92 -24.98
CA ARG A 66 -24.64 16.46 -24.74
C ARG A 66 -25.98 15.78 -25.04
N VAL A 67 -27.10 16.40 -24.67
CA VAL A 67 -28.44 15.87 -25.02
C VAL A 67 -28.65 15.87 -26.53
N ARG A 68 -28.16 16.90 -27.25
CA ARG A 68 -28.19 16.93 -28.72
C ARG A 68 -27.31 15.84 -29.35
N SER A 69 -26.12 15.59 -28.81
CA SER A 69 -25.24 14.50 -29.26
C SER A 69 -25.92 13.14 -29.12
N PHE A 70 -26.64 12.92 -28.02
CA PHE A 70 -27.36 11.68 -27.74
C PHE A 70 -28.54 11.40 -28.70
N GLN A 71 -29.20 12.45 -29.19
CA GLN A 71 -30.28 12.31 -30.17
C GLN A 71 -29.80 12.15 -31.61
N GLN A 72 -28.57 12.60 -31.92
CA GLN A 72 -27.94 12.34 -33.22
C GLN A 72 -27.56 10.87 -33.41
N GLU A 73 -27.21 10.15 -32.34
CA GLU A 73 -26.94 8.70 -32.40
C GLU A 73 -28.22 7.86 -32.58
N ASN A 74 -29.41 8.39 -32.25
CA ASN A 74 -30.69 7.67 -32.27
C ASN A 74 -31.69 8.13 -33.35
N SER A 75 -31.20 8.75 -34.43
CA SER A 75 -31.94 8.90 -35.71
C SER A 75 -33.24 9.73 -35.75
N GLU A 76 -33.49 10.63 -34.80
CA GLU A 76 -34.51 11.68 -34.98
C GLU A 76 -33.97 13.06 -34.59
N LYS A 77 -33.53 13.82 -35.62
CA LYS A 77 -33.23 15.25 -35.49
C LYS A 77 -34.50 16.06 -35.25
N ARG A 78 -35.01 16.06 -34.03
CA ARG A 78 -35.94 17.11 -33.57
C ARG A 78 -35.17 18.09 -32.70
N ASN A 79 -35.01 19.31 -33.21
CA ASN A 79 -34.44 20.43 -32.45
C ASN A 79 -35.35 20.77 -31.26
N MET A 80 -35.20 20.06 -30.14
CA MET A 80 -35.95 20.35 -28.92
C MET A 80 -35.39 21.58 -28.22
N SER A 81 -36.29 22.49 -27.86
CA SER A 81 -35.95 23.69 -27.10
C SER A 81 -35.62 23.31 -25.65
N ARG A 82 -34.83 24.17 -24.98
CA ARG A 82 -34.48 24.03 -23.55
C ARG A 82 -35.71 23.77 -22.68
N GLN A 83 -36.80 24.48 -22.95
CA GLN A 83 -38.07 24.33 -22.22
C GLN A 83 -38.67 22.93 -22.37
N THR A 84 -38.51 22.30 -23.53
CA THR A 84 -39.07 20.98 -23.84
C THR A 84 -38.35 19.88 -23.06
N ILE A 85 -37.02 19.99 -22.93
CA ILE A 85 -36.21 19.04 -22.14
C ILE A 85 -36.57 19.15 -20.65
N TYR A 86 -36.71 20.37 -20.12
CA TYR A 86 -37.11 20.59 -18.72
C TYR A 86 -38.55 20.14 -18.41
N ASN A 87 -39.46 20.27 -19.37
CA ASN A 87 -40.85 19.86 -19.21
C ASN A 87 -41.08 18.36 -19.44
N ASN A 88 -40.13 17.67 -20.06
CA ASN A 88 -40.25 16.25 -20.36
C ASN A 88 -39.45 15.41 -19.36
N ARG A 89 -40.17 14.96 -18.34
CA ARG A 89 -39.66 14.23 -17.16
C ARG A 89 -38.77 13.05 -17.54
N GLU A 90 -39.19 12.27 -18.53
CA GLU A 90 -38.53 11.03 -18.94
C GLU A 90 -37.12 11.27 -19.53
N ILE A 91 -36.97 12.37 -20.28
CA ILE A 91 -35.67 12.79 -20.85
C ILE A 91 -34.74 13.26 -19.73
N LEU A 92 -35.27 13.99 -18.74
CA LEU A 92 -34.49 14.49 -17.62
C LEU A 92 -34.02 13.35 -16.70
N GLU A 93 -34.89 12.40 -16.40
CA GLU A 93 -34.57 11.23 -15.57
C GLU A 93 -33.52 10.34 -16.24
N THR A 94 -33.64 10.10 -17.55
CA THR A 94 -32.63 9.34 -18.32
C THR A 94 -31.26 10.04 -18.31
N TYR A 95 -31.25 11.37 -18.42
CA TYR A 95 -30.01 12.15 -18.35
C TYR A 95 -29.35 12.07 -16.96
N ILE A 96 -30.14 12.18 -15.89
CA ILE A 96 -29.66 12.09 -14.51
C ILE A 96 -29.07 10.71 -14.23
N LEU A 97 -29.78 9.64 -14.59
CA LEU A 97 -29.33 8.25 -14.38
C LEU A 97 -27.98 7.99 -15.07
N LYS A 98 -27.83 8.41 -16.32
CA LYS A 98 -26.59 8.23 -17.06
C LYS A 98 -25.43 9.05 -16.49
N TYR A 99 -25.72 10.25 -15.98
CA TYR A 99 -24.72 11.07 -15.30
C TYR A 99 -24.27 10.44 -13.98
N GLN A 100 -25.21 9.85 -13.22
CA GLN A 100 -24.89 9.07 -12.02
C GLN A 100 -23.99 7.88 -12.37
N GLU A 101 -24.31 7.13 -13.44
CA GLU A 101 -23.44 6.03 -13.91
C GLU A 101 -22.03 6.50 -14.33
N GLU A 102 -21.90 7.67 -14.98
CA GLU A 102 -20.58 8.24 -15.32
C GLU A 102 -19.77 8.63 -14.08
N VAL A 103 -20.43 9.22 -13.07
CA VAL A 103 -19.80 9.58 -11.80
C VAL A 103 -19.36 8.32 -11.03
N GLU A 104 -20.22 7.31 -10.94
CA GLU A 104 -19.91 6.03 -10.30
C GLU A 104 -18.71 5.34 -10.97
N LYS A 105 -18.66 5.30 -12.31
CA LYS A 105 -17.50 4.78 -13.05
C LYS A 105 -16.23 5.57 -12.72
N THR A 106 -16.33 6.89 -12.67
CA THR A 106 -15.18 7.76 -12.37
C THR A 106 -14.66 7.54 -10.96
N ASP A 107 -15.55 7.32 -9.98
CA ASP A 107 -15.17 7.04 -8.60
C ASP A 107 -14.54 5.65 -8.44
N ILE A 108 -15.03 4.63 -9.17
CA ILE A 108 -14.36 3.32 -9.27
C ILE A 108 -12.95 3.47 -9.84
N PHE A 109 -12.76 4.25 -10.92
CA PHE A 109 -11.42 4.47 -11.49
C PHE A 109 -10.46 5.17 -10.52
N LYS A 110 -10.94 6.15 -9.75
CA LYS A 110 -10.13 6.78 -8.68
C LYS A 110 -9.73 5.79 -7.60
N GLN A 111 -10.64 4.89 -7.22
CA GLN A 111 -10.35 3.85 -6.23
C GLN A 111 -9.28 2.87 -6.76
N VAL A 112 -9.42 2.41 -8.01
CA VAL A 112 -8.42 1.55 -8.66
C VAL A 112 -7.05 2.25 -8.77
N ALA A 113 -7.03 3.54 -9.13
CA ALA A 113 -5.78 4.31 -9.21
C ALA A 113 -5.07 4.40 -7.85
N LYS A 114 -5.84 4.61 -6.77
CA LYS A 114 -5.30 4.64 -5.41
C LYS A 114 -4.76 3.27 -4.96
N GLU A 115 -5.45 2.18 -5.30
CA GLU A 115 -4.94 0.82 -5.03
C GLU A 115 -3.67 0.51 -5.82
N MET A 116 -3.57 0.94 -7.08
CA MET A 116 -2.34 0.81 -7.86
C MET A 116 -1.16 1.58 -7.25
N GLU A 117 -1.39 2.78 -6.74
CA GLU A 117 -0.36 3.58 -6.08
C GLU A 117 0.18 2.88 -4.82
N ILE A 118 -0.71 2.32 -3.99
CA ILE A 118 -0.33 1.54 -2.81
C ILE A 118 0.52 0.33 -3.22
N LYS A 119 0.06 -0.47 -4.19
CA LYS A 119 0.80 -1.64 -4.66
C LYS A 119 2.16 -1.28 -5.27
N ASN A 120 2.26 -0.19 -6.00
CA ASN A 120 3.53 0.28 -6.55
C ASN A 120 4.50 0.71 -5.44
N SER A 121 4.01 1.33 -4.38
CA SER A 121 4.81 1.65 -3.19
C SER A 121 5.34 0.40 -2.49
N GLU A 122 4.49 -0.63 -2.33
CA GLU A 122 4.89 -1.93 -1.77
C GLU A 122 5.97 -2.62 -2.60
N ILE A 123 5.81 -2.66 -3.93
CA ILE A 123 6.82 -3.21 -4.86
C ILE A 123 8.15 -2.45 -4.74
N SER A 124 8.11 -1.12 -4.66
CA SER A 124 9.29 -0.29 -4.46
C SER A 124 10.00 -0.61 -3.13
N GLY A 125 9.23 -0.79 -2.05
CA GLY A 125 9.74 -1.22 -0.75
C GLY A 125 10.42 -2.59 -0.79
N LEU A 126 9.79 -3.58 -1.42
CA LEU A 126 10.34 -4.92 -1.58
C LEU A 126 11.63 -4.93 -2.41
N ASN A 127 11.69 -4.16 -3.49
CA ASN A 127 12.91 -4.02 -4.30
C ASN A 127 14.08 -3.44 -3.49
N LYS A 128 13.81 -2.47 -2.62
CA LYS A 128 14.84 -1.91 -1.72
C LYS A 128 15.37 -2.96 -0.74
N ILE A 129 14.50 -3.81 -0.19
CA ILE A 129 14.91 -4.92 0.69
C ILE A 129 15.78 -5.93 -0.07
N ILE A 130 15.41 -6.31 -1.29
CA ILE A 130 16.19 -7.23 -2.12
C ILE A 130 17.59 -6.67 -2.40
N LEU A 131 17.70 -5.38 -2.73
CA LEU A 131 19.01 -4.75 -2.93
C LEU A 131 19.87 -4.79 -1.66
N GLN A 132 19.29 -4.49 -0.50
CA GLN A 132 20.00 -4.57 0.78
C GLN A 132 20.46 -6.00 1.12
N MET A 133 19.65 -7.01 0.80
CA MET A 133 20.04 -8.41 0.97
C MET A 133 21.20 -8.77 0.05
N ARG A 134 21.13 -8.38 -1.22
CA ARG A 134 22.21 -8.63 -2.19
C ARG A 134 23.52 -7.98 -1.78
N ASP A 135 23.49 -6.74 -1.30
CA ASP A 135 24.70 -6.04 -0.84
C ASP A 135 25.31 -6.75 0.39
N ARG A 136 24.47 -7.25 1.30
CA ARG A 136 24.92 -8.06 2.45
C ARG A 136 25.56 -9.37 2.02
N ASP A 137 24.97 -10.06 1.05
CA ASP A 137 25.52 -11.32 0.52
C ASP A 137 26.89 -11.10 -0.16
N LEU A 138 27.07 -9.94 -0.82
CA LEU A 138 28.36 -9.52 -1.38
C LEU A 138 29.41 -9.29 -0.27
N ASP A 139 29.03 -8.59 0.81
CA ASP A 139 29.91 -8.40 1.96
C ASP A 139 30.30 -9.75 2.59
N GLU A 140 29.34 -10.68 2.74
CA GLU A 140 29.59 -12.02 3.26
C GLU A 140 30.59 -12.80 2.38
N GLN A 141 30.47 -12.72 1.05
CA GLN A 141 31.45 -13.30 0.14
C GLN A 141 32.86 -12.71 0.31
N ILE A 142 32.97 -11.40 0.54
CA ILE A 142 34.27 -10.75 0.80
C ILE A 142 34.88 -11.31 2.09
N TYR A 143 34.09 -11.45 3.15
CA TYR A 143 34.55 -12.02 4.42
C TYR A 143 34.96 -13.49 4.28
N LEU A 144 34.18 -14.31 3.57
CA LEU A 144 34.52 -15.70 3.29
C LEU A 144 35.84 -15.84 2.53
N ASN A 145 36.03 -15.04 1.47
CA ASN A 145 37.29 -15.02 0.73
C ASN A 145 38.47 -14.60 1.63
N LYS A 146 38.25 -13.68 2.58
CA LYS A 146 39.28 -13.27 3.52
C LYS A 146 39.62 -14.36 4.53
N ILE A 147 38.63 -15.11 5.00
CA ILE A 147 38.82 -16.28 5.87
C ILE A 147 39.65 -17.34 5.13
N ASP A 148 39.30 -17.70 3.90
CA ASP A 148 40.05 -18.66 3.09
C ASP A 148 41.52 -18.25 2.84
N GLN A 149 41.77 -16.94 2.74
CA GLN A 149 43.13 -16.41 2.65
C GLN A 149 43.88 -16.62 3.97
N LEU A 150 43.27 -16.23 5.10
CA LEU A 150 43.87 -16.35 6.43
C LEU A 150 44.13 -17.81 6.82
N GLU A 151 43.24 -18.74 6.45
CA GLU A 151 43.44 -20.17 6.68
C GLU A 151 44.66 -20.71 5.92
N ARG A 152 44.85 -20.28 4.66
CA ARG A 152 46.04 -20.64 3.87
C ARG A 152 47.32 -20.06 4.47
N GLU A 153 47.28 -18.81 4.91
CA GLU A 153 48.41 -18.17 5.59
C GLU A 153 48.76 -18.90 6.90
N ASN A 154 47.77 -19.22 7.72
CA ASN A 154 47.95 -19.99 8.96
C ASN A 154 48.54 -21.37 8.70
N LYS A 155 48.07 -22.08 7.67
CA LYS A 155 48.64 -23.39 7.31
C LYS A 155 50.13 -23.28 6.95
N ASN A 156 50.49 -22.28 6.14
CA ASN A 156 51.88 -22.04 5.78
C ASN A 156 52.75 -21.71 7.02
N LEU A 157 52.22 -20.93 7.96
CA LEU A 157 52.91 -20.61 9.22
C LEU A 157 53.11 -21.85 10.09
N ILE A 158 52.10 -22.72 10.18
CA ILE A 158 52.21 -24.00 10.91
C ILE A 158 53.30 -24.87 10.29
N ASP A 159 53.34 -25.00 8.97
CA ASP A 159 54.37 -25.78 8.27
C ASP A 159 55.78 -25.21 8.52
N GLN A 160 55.92 -23.88 8.58
CA GLN A 160 57.19 -23.23 8.92
C GLN A 160 57.61 -23.50 10.36
N ILE A 161 56.67 -23.43 11.31
CA ILE A 161 56.93 -23.73 12.73
C ILE A 161 57.36 -25.20 12.89
N GLN A 162 56.73 -26.13 12.19
CA GLN A 162 57.12 -27.54 12.20
C GLN A 162 58.56 -27.74 11.74
N LYS A 163 58.95 -27.13 10.60
CA LYS A 163 60.34 -27.17 10.10
C LYS A 163 61.33 -26.57 11.10
N LEU A 164 61.00 -25.45 11.73
CA LEU A 164 61.85 -24.83 12.75
C LEU A 164 62.00 -25.72 13.98
N ASN A 165 60.93 -26.41 14.40
CA ASN A 165 60.97 -27.36 15.51
C ASN A 165 61.85 -28.58 15.19
N GLU A 166 61.78 -29.12 13.97
CA GLU A 166 62.66 -30.19 13.51
C GLU A 166 64.14 -29.77 13.54
N LEU A 167 64.45 -28.57 13.00
CA LEU A 167 65.80 -28.01 13.06
C LEU A 167 66.28 -27.79 14.49
N SER A 168 65.40 -27.32 15.37
CA SER A 168 65.71 -27.14 16.79
C SER A 168 66.04 -28.47 17.47
N ALA A 169 65.27 -29.52 17.20
CA ALA A 169 65.53 -30.86 17.72
C ALA A 169 66.88 -31.40 17.26
N ILE A 170 67.22 -31.25 15.96
CA ILE A 170 68.53 -31.64 15.41
C ILE A 170 69.65 -30.87 16.10
N ASN A 171 69.50 -29.55 16.25
CA ASN A 171 70.50 -28.71 16.93
C ASN A 171 70.70 -29.13 18.39
N HIS A 172 69.63 -29.49 19.11
CA HIS A 172 69.74 -30.03 20.47
C HIS A 172 70.48 -31.37 20.53
N MET A 173 70.23 -32.29 19.58
CA MET A 173 70.98 -33.55 19.50
C MET A 173 72.48 -33.29 19.25
N ASN A 174 72.81 -32.44 18.27
CA ASN A 174 74.19 -32.08 17.95
C ASN A 174 74.90 -31.43 19.15
N LEU A 175 74.20 -30.56 19.89
CA LEU A 175 74.74 -29.89 21.06
C LEU A 175 75.01 -30.89 22.20
N ASN A 176 74.10 -31.84 22.42
CA ASN A 176 74.30 -32.92 23.40
C ASN A 176 75.50 -33.82 23.02
N GLU A 177 75.65 -34.18 21.75
CA GLU A 177 76.81 -34.94 21.27
C GLU A 177 78.12 -34.18 21.47
N LEU A 178 78.15 -32.88 21.13
CA LEU A 178 79.31 -32.02 21.35
C LEU A 178 79.67 -31.93 22.84
N GLN A 179 78.69 -31.74 23.73
CA GLN A 179 78.90 -31.74 25.17
C GLN A 179 79.49 -33.06 25.68
N GLN A 180 79.01 -34.20 25.17
CA GLN A 180 79.59 -35.51 25.51
C GLN A 180 81.04 -35.65 25.02
N LYS A 181 81.33 -35.24 23.77
CA LYS A 181 82.69 -35.26 23.22
C LYS A 181 83.65 -34.39 24.03
N ILE A 182 83.21 -33.18 24.43
CA ILE A 182 83.98 -32.28 25.29
C ILE A 182 84.28 -32.95 26.64
N ARG A 183 83.27 -33.52 27.32
CA ARG A 183 83.47 -34.22 28.60
C ARG A 183 84.48 -35.37 28.49
N ILE A 184 84.42 -36.15 27.40
CA ILE A 184 85.38 -37.24 27.15
C ILE A 184 86.79 -36.67 26.96
N TYR A 185 86.92 -35.61 26.16
CA TYR A 185 88.20 -34.95 25.90
C TYR A 185 88.82 -34.39 27.18
N GLU A 186 88.03 -33.65 27.99
CA GLU A 186 88.45 -33.12 29.29
C GLU A 186 88.90 -34.23 30.24
N LYS A 187 88.15 -35.34 30.32
CA LYS A 187 88.52 -36.51 31.13
C LYS A 187 89.84 -37.15 30.67
N ASN A 188 90.06 -37.25 29.36
CA ASN A 188 91.30 -37.80 28.81
C ASN A 188 92.50 -36.87 29.04
N LEU A 189 92.30 -35.55 28.91
CA LEU A 189 93.32 -34.56 29.19
C LEU A 189 93.76 -34.61 30.67
N ALA A 190 92.81 -34.67 31.60
CA ALA A 190 93.10 -34.78 33.03
C ALA A 190 93.92 -36.04 33.38
N LYS A 191 93.59 -37.19 32.75
CA LYS A 191 94.40 -38.43 32.87
C LYS A 191 95.81 -38.27 32.34
N LYS A 192 95.97 -37.58 31.20
CA LYS A 192 97.29 -37.36 30.59
C LYS A 192 98.17 -36.44 31.45
N VAL A 193 97.61 -35.37 32.01
CA VAL A 193 98.33 -34.46 32.92
C VAL A 193 98.80 -35.22 34.16
N THR A 194 97.92 -36.00 34.80
CA THR A 194 98.29 -36.80 35.97
C THR A 194 99.35 -37.87 35.68
N SER A 195 99.39 -38.44 34.47
CA SER A 195 100.44 -39.38 34.05
C SER A 195 101.80 -38.74 33.75
N ILE A 196 101.86 -37.42 33.54
CA ILE A 196 103.11 -36.67 33.31
C ILE A 196 103.66 -36.11 34.64
N SER A 197 102.81 -35.94 35.65
CA SER A 197 103.17 -35.41 36.98
C SER A 197 103.59 -36.47 38.01
N ASN A 198 103.51 -37.76 37.67
CA ASN A 198 104.00 -38.90 38.45
C ASN A 198 105.24 -39.52 37.79
#